data_AF-Q7RPX7-F1
#
_entry.id   AF-Q7RPX7-F1
#
_cell.length_a   1.000
_cell.length_b   1.000
_cell.length_c   1.000
_cell.angle_alpha   90.00
_cell.angle_beta   90.00
_cell.angle_gamma   90.00
#
_symmetry.space_group_name_H-M   'P 1'
#
loop_
_entity.id
_entity.type
_entity.pdbx_description
1 polymer ?
#
loop_
_entity_poly.entity_id
_entity_poly.type
_entity_poly.pdbx_seq_one_letter_code
_entity_poly.pdbx_strand_id
1 'polypeptide(L)'
;MENLYNNIITSNWNDSVYLVLNIPIWEGRLNDIEEKIKGYENDKSIIDQKKKINELFDVLFILEDLRDHINEILEQSSRSTGLAGTHVLASFKIQNINEHIEFLKSRYEELLSSYPAYKYQINLVLGKGLALLRQKYSFNWKHMHDFFF
;
A
#
# COMPACT_ATOMS: atom_id res chain seq x y z
N MET A 1 -3.19 -2.96 -22.61
CA MET A 1 -3.07 -3.60 -21.28
C MET A 1 -1.64 -3.63 -20.79
N GLU A 2 -0.69 -4.26 -21.50
CA GLU A 2 0.71 -4.37 -21.06
C GLU A 2 1.40 -3.03 -20.75
N ASN A 3 1.23 -2.00 -21.59
CA ASN A 3 1.79 -0.67 -21.32
C ASN A 3 1.26 -0.07 -20.00
N LEU A 4 -0.06 -0.21 -19.74
CA LEU A 4 -0.67 0.27 -18.50
C LEU A 4 -0.15 -0.51 -17.30
N TYR A 5 -0.10 -1.85 -17.41
CA TYR A 5 0.48 -2.72 -16.39
C TYR A 5 1.91 -2.30 -16.04
N ASN A 6 2.77 -2.15 -17.06
CA ASN A 6 4.17 -1.77 -16.88
C ASN A 6 4.30 -0.40 -16.22
N ASN A 7 3.55 0.60 -16.67
CA ASN A 7 3.59 1.94 -16.06
C ASN A 7 3.22 1.91 -14.57
N ILE A 8 2.21 1.12 -14.21
CA ILE A 8 1.76 0.99 -12.82
C ILE A 8 2.80 0.23 -12.00
N ILE A 9 3.20 -0.99 -12.39
CA ILE A 9 4.08 -1.85 -11.59
C ILE A 9 5.48 -1.26 -11.37
N THR A 10 6.00 -0.49 -12.33
CA THR A 10 7.33 0.14 -12.22
C THR A 10 7.30 1.50 -11.54
N SER A 11 6.12 2.04 -11.23
CA SER A 11 6.01 3.31 -10.53
C SER A 11 6.46 3.20 -9.07
N ASN A 12 6.71 4.34 -8.42
CA ASN A 12 7.03 4.35 -7.00
C ASN A 12 5.75 4.31 -6.15
N TRP A 13 5.42 3.12 -5.64
CA TRP A 13 4.18 2.94 -4.88
C TRP A 13 4.20 3.57 -3.47
N ASN A 14 5.37 4.00 -3.00
CA ASN A 14 5.52 4.69 -1.73
C ASN A 14 5.39 6.22 -1.85
N ASP A 15 5.29 6.76 -3.07
CA ASP A 15 5.05 8.18 -3.31
C ASP A 15 3.55 8.45 -3.43
N SER A 16 2.94 8.88 -2.32
CA SER A 16 1.50 9.14 -2.27
C SER A 16 1.06 10.27 -3.21
N VAL A 17 1.88 11.31 -3.38
CA VAL A 17 1.55 12.44 -4.27
C VAL A 17 1.54 11.97 -5.71
N TYR A 18 2.55 11.20 -6.12
CA TYR A 18 2.59 10.61 -7.46
C TYR A 18 1.36 9.72 -7.71
N LEU A 19 1.02 8.85 -6.76
CA LEU A 19 -0.11 7.93 -6.91
C LEU A 19 -1.46 8.67 -6.99
N VAL A 20 -1.72 9.65 -6.11
CA VAL A 20 -2.97 10.44 -6.13
C VAL A 20 -3.18 11.13 -7.48
N LEU A 21 -2.12 11.59 -8.14
CA LEU A 21 -2.22 12.24 -9.44
C LEU A 21 -2.42 11.25 -10.60
N ASN A 22 -1.90 10.02 -10.49
CA ASN A 22 -1.87 9.08 -11.60
C ASN A 22 -2.96 7.99 -11.54
N ILE A 23 -3.42 7.59 -10.35
CA ILE A 23 -4.45 6.56 -10.17
C ILE A 23 -5.71 6.88 -11.00
N PRO A 24 -6.31 8.09 -10.92
CA PRO A 24 -7.52 8.39 -11.70
C PRO A 24 -7.31 8.29 -13.21
N ILE A 25 -6.09 8.64 -13.69
CA ILE A 25 -5.72 8.51 -15.11
C ILE A 25 -5.64 7.04 -15.51
N TRP A 26 -5.06 6.20 -14.64
CA TRP A 26 -4.94 4.77 -14.88
C TRP A 26 -6.29 4.06 -14.83
N GLU A 27 -7.16 4.41 -13.90
CA GLU A 27 -8.54 3.91 -13.82
C GLU A 27 -9.34 4.28 -15.07
N GLY A 28 -9.24 5.53 -15.54
CA GLY A 28 -9.87 5.94 -16.79
C GLY A 28 -9.41 5.09 -17.98
N ARG A 29 -8.11 4.80 -18.06
CA ARG A 29 -7.57 3.90 -19.10
C ARG A 29 -8.04 2.46 -18.92
N LEU A 30 -8.19 1.98 -17.69
CA LEU A 30 -8.71 0.64 -17.42
C LEU A 30 -10.16 0.55 -17.93
N ASN A 31 -11.00 1.53 -17.59
CA ASN A 31 -12.38 1.60 -18.05
C ASN A 31 -12.48 1.57 -19.59
N ASP A 32 -11.68 2.40 -20.28
CA ASP A 32 -11.61 2.39 -21.75
C ASP A 32 -11.22 1.02 -22.33
N ILE A 33 -10.33 0.30 -21.64
CA ILE A 33 -9.90 -1.04 -22.04
C ILE A 33 -11.03 -2.04 -21.80
N GLU A 34 -11.70 -1.98 -20.65
CA GLU A 34 -12.78 -2.90 -20.31
C GLU A 34 -13.95 -2.80 -21.29
N GLU A 35 -14.31 -1.60 -21.72
CA GLU A 35 -15.35 -1.40 -22.75
C GLU A 35 -15.00 -2.09 -24.06
N LYS A 36 -13.73 -2.01 -24.49
CA LYS A 36 -13.25 -2.62 -25.73
C LYS A 36 -13.14 -4.14 -25.66
N ILE A 37 -12.90 -4.70 -24.47
CA ILE A 37 -12.74 -6.15 -24.26
C ILE A 37 -14.06 -6.91 -24.38
N LYS A 38 -15.23 -6.27 -24.21
CA LYS A 38 -16.55 -6.94 -24.31
C LYS A 38 -16.74 -7.75 -25.59
N GLY A 39 -16.15 -7.32 -26.72
CA GLY A 39 -16.20 -8.06 -27.99
C GLY A 39 -15.29 -9.30 -28.06
N TYR A 40 -14.42 -9.50 -27.07
CA TYR A 40 -13.36 -10.50 -27.05
C TYR A 40 -13.46 -11.44 -25.82
N GLU A 41 -14.63 -11.55 -25.22
CA GLU A 41 -14.84 -12.33 -23.98
C GLU A 41 -14.46 -13.82 -24.09
N ASN A 42 -14.51 -14.37 -25.31
CA ASN A 42 -14.13 -15.76 -25.58
C ASN A 42 -12.63 -15.95 -25.84
N ASP A 43 -11.86 -14.87 -25.99
CA ASP A 43 -10.42 -14.93 -26.17
C ASP A 43 -9.72 -15.06 -24.82
N LYS A 44 -9.23 -16.28 -24.54
CA LYS A 44 -8.53 -16.60 -23.29
C LYS A 44 -7.31 -15.71 -23.04
N SER A 45 -6.56 -15.36 -24.08
CA SER A 45 -5.35 -14.53 -23.93
C SER A 45 -5.72 -13.13 -23.45
N ILE A 46 -6.78 -12.55 -24.00
CA ILE A 46 -7.26 -11.22 -23.62
C ILE A 46 -7.82 -11.23 -22.19
N ILE A 47 -8.61 -12.25 -21.85
CA ILE A 47 -9.15 -12.42 -20.50
C ILE A 47 -8.05 -12.62 -19.45
N ASP A 48 -7.01 -13.38 -19.75
CA ASP A 48 -5.89 -13.58 -18.82
C ASP A 48 -5.08 -12.28 -18.62
N GLN A 49 -4.91 -11.47 -19.67
CA GLN A 49 -4.33 -10.12 -19.53
C GLN A 49 -5.21 -9.19 -18.70
N LYS A 50 -6.54 -9.25 -18.87
CA LYS A 50 -7.50 -8.50 -18.06
C LYS A 50 -7.38 -8.88 -16.58
N LYS A 51 -7.32 -10.16 -16.26
CA LYS A 51 -7.17 -10.64 -14.87
C LYS A 51 -5.88 -10.11 -14.23
N LYS A 52 -4.76 -10.17 -14.96
CA LYS A 52 -3.46 -9.67 -14.47
C LYS A 52 -3.48 -8.19 -14.14
N ILE A 53 -4.12 -7.37 -14.98
CA ILE A 53 -4.18 -5.92 -14.71
C ILE A 53 -5.16 -5.61 -13.57
N ASN A 54 -6.27 -6.33 -13.46
CA ASN A 54 -7.19 -6.14 -12.34
C ASN A 54 -6.53 -6.52 -11.01
N GLU A 55 -5.82 -7.65 -10.97
CA GLU A 55 -5.03 -8.04 -9.79
C GLU A 55 -3.99 -6.99 -9.41
N LEU A 56 -3.33 -6.37 -10.39
CA LEU A 56 -2.38 -5.26 -10.14
C LEU A 56 -3.07 -4.08 -9.44
N PHE A 57 -4.27 -3.69 -9.90
CA PHE A 57 -5.05 -2.63 -9.27
C PHE A 57 -5.52 -3.02 -7.86
N ASP A 58 -5.99 -4.26 -7.68
CA ASP A 58 -6.42 -4.76 -6.37
C ASP A 58 -5.26 -4.66 -5.35
N VAL A 59 -4.06 -5.10 -5.72
CA VAL A 59 -2.88 -5.02 -4.84
C VAL A 59 -2.46 -3.57 -4.60
N LEU A 60 -2.55 -2.70 -5.63
CA LEU A 60 -2.25 -1.27 -5.50
C LEU A 60 -3.16 -0.61 -4.47
N PHE A 61 -4.48 -0.80 -4.57
CA PHE A 61 -5.44 -0.19 -3.65
C PHE A 61 -5.30 -0.73 -2.23
N ILE A 62 -5.09 -2.04 -2.07
CA ILE A 62 -4.83 -2.60 -0.74
C ILE A 62 -3.59 -1.97 -0.10
N LEU A 63 -2.51 -1.78 -0.87
CA LEU A 63 -1.28 -1.17 -0.35
C LEU A 63 -1.43 0.34 -0.11
N GLU A 64 -2.26 1.02 -0.90
CA GLU A 64 -2.63 2.42 -0.66
C GLU A 64 -3.32 2.59 0.70
N ASP A 65 -4.36 1.81 0.97
CA ASP A 65 -5.11 1.84 2.22
C ASP A 65 -4.20 1.57 3.43
N LEU A 66 -3.32 0.56 3.32
CA LEU A 66 -2.39 0.19 4.39
C LEU A 66 -1.32 1.26 4.64
N ARG A 67 -0.86 1.94 3.58
CA ARG A 67 0.06 3.08 3.70
C ARG A 67 -0.62 4.23 4.43
N ASP A 68 -1.85 4.55 4.05
CA ASP A 68 -2.58 5.67 4.63
C ASP A 68 -2.91 5.39 6.10
N HIS A 69 -3.27 4.15 6.44
CA HIS A 69 -3.40 3.71 7.84
C HIS A 69 -2.10 3.93 8.64
N ILE A 70 -0.94 3.57 8.10
CA ILE A 70 0.35 3.81 8.77
C ILE A 70 0.62 5.31 8.93
N ASN A 71 0.35 6.10 7.90
CA ASN A 71 0.53 7.55 7.93
C ASN A 71 -0.35 8.21 8.99
N GLU A 72 -1.62 7.81 9.10
CA GLU A 72 -2.55 8.30 10.12
C GLU A 72 -2.06 7.97 11.53
N ILE A 73 -1.55 6.74 11.75
CA ILE A 73 -0.96 6.36 13.03
C ILE A 73 0.23 7.27 13.34
N LEU A 74 1.20 7.39 12.43
CA LEU A 74 2.41 8.19 12.61
C LEU A 74 2.10 9.68 12.85
N GLU A 75 1.15 10.23 12.10
CA GLU A 75 0.70 11.60 12.27
C GLU A 75 0.10 11.81 13.65
N GLN A 76 -0.82 10.94 14.07
CA GLN A 76 -1.46 11.06 15.37
C GLN A 76 -0.48 10.83 16.51
N SER A 77 0.49 9.90 16.36
CA SER A 77 1.60 9.74 17.30
C SER A 77 2.36 11.05 17.47
N SER A 78 2.68 11.72 16.35
CA SER A 78 3.37 13.02 16.38
C SER A 78 2.52 14.08 17.09
N ARG A 79 1.24 14.24 16.68
CA ARG A 79 0.31 15.22 17.28
C ARG A 79 0.09 15.00 18.78
N SER A 80 0.11 13.76 19.25
CA SER A 80 -0.07 13.42 20.68
C SER A 80 1.08 13.87 21.58
N THR A 81 2.26 14.17 21.00
CA THR A 81 3.41 14.70 21.77
C THR A 81 3.34 16.21 21.99
N GLY A 82 2.46 16.92 21.27
CA GLY A 82 2.35 18.38 21.32
C GLY A 82 3.54 19.10 20.67
N LEU A 83 3.49 20.43 20.66
CA LEU A 83 4.53 21.27 20.06
C LEU A 83 5.91 20.94 20.66
N ALA A 84 6.87 20.53 19.82
CA ALA A 84 8.23 20.18 20.23
C ALA A 84 8.32 19.18 21.40
N GLY A 85 7.32 18.30 21.58
CA GLY A 85 7.28 17.34 22.67
C GLY A 85 6.90 17.93 24.04
N THR A 86 6.41 19.18 24.08
CA THR A 86 6.06 19.89 25.33
C THR A 86 4.63 19.61 25.81
N HIS A 87 3.88 18.74 25.11
CA HIS A 87 2.45 18.48 25.34
C HIS A 87 1.51 19.68 25.16
N VAL A 88 2.03 20.85 24.79
CA VAL A 88 1.20 22.01 24.41
C VAL A 88 0.47 21.71 23.11
N LEU A 89 -0.86 21.92 23.11
CA LEU A 89 -1.77 21.57 22.00
C LEU A 89 -1.69 20.09 21.57
N ALA A 90 -1.36 19.20 22.51
CA ALA A 90 -1.32 17.77 22.22
C ALA A 90 -2.72 17.20 21.91
N SER A 91 -2.77 16.36 20.87
CA SER A 91 -3.94 15.53 20.55
C SER A 91 -4.02 14.32 21.49
N PHE A 92 -5.09 13.54 21.38
CA PHE A 92 -5.26 12.30 22.15
C PHE A 92 -4.25 11.23 21.71
N LYS A 93 -3.88 10.34 22.63
CA LYS A 93 -3.05 9.17 22.33
C LYS A 93 -3.90 8.03 21.79
N ILE A 94 -3.36 7.30 20.82
CA ILE A 94 -3.92 6.03 20.34
C ILE A 94 -3.83 5.01 21.48
N GLN A 95 -4.96 4.51 21.96
CA GLN A 95 -5.01 3.58 23.10
C GLN A 95 -4.74 2.13 22.68
N ASN A 96 -5.12 1.77 21.46
CA ASN A 96 -5.07 0.41 20.93
C ASN A 96 -3.96 0.23 19.88
N ILE A 97 -2.82 0.91 20.05
CA ILE A 97 -1.72 0.86 19.08
C ILE A 97 -1.21 -0.56 18.79
N ASN A 98 -1.22 -1.44 19.79
CA ASN A 98 -0.81 -2.84 19.62
C ASN A 98 -1.73 -3.60 18.66
N GLU A 99 -3.03 -3.32 18.66
CA GLU A 99 -4.00 -3.95 17.74
C GLU A 99 -3.71 -3.54 16.29
N HIS A 100 -3.43 -2.25 16.07
CA HIS A 100 -3.05 -1.75 14.75
C HIS A 100 -1.74 -2.35 14.25
N ILE A 101 -0.73 -2.47 15.13
CA ILE A 101 0.55 -3.10 14.79
C ILE A 101 0.35 -4.57 14.40
N GLU A 102 -0.41 -5.34 15.19
CA GLU A 102 -0.67 -6.75 14.87
C GLU A 102 -1.49 -6.91 13.59
N PHE A 103 -2.45 -6.02 13.32
CA PHE A 103 -3.16 -5.97 12.06
C PHE A 103 -2.20 -5.78 10.88
N LEU A 104 -1.36 -4.74 10.91
CA LEU A 104 -0.43 -4.43 9.82
C LEU A 104 0.60 -5.55 9.60
N LYS A 105 1.11 -6.16 10.67
CA LYS A 105 2.01 -7.33 10.59
C LYS A 105 1.32 -8.52 9.92
N SER A 106 0.08 -8.81 10.32
CA SER A 106 -0.68 -9.94 9.78
C SER A 106 -0.98 -9.73 8.30
N ARG A 107 -1.39 -8.50 7.93
CA ARG A 107 -1.61 -8.12 6.53
C ARG A 107 -0.35 -8.24 5.69
N TYR A 108 0.82 -7.90 6.23
CA TYR A 108 2.08 -8.05 5.51
C TYR A 108 2.39 -9.51 5.16
N GLU A 109 2.29 -10.43 6.12
CA GLU A 109 2.51 -11.86 5.87
C GLU A 109 1.46 -12.44 4.90
N GLU A 110 0.19 -12.03 5.07
CA GLU A 110 -0.90 -12.47 4.20
C GLU A 110 -0.67 -12.02 2.75
N LEU A 111 -0.30 -10.75 2.53
CA LEU A 111 -0.03 -10.23 1.20
C LEU A 111 1.17 -10.89 0.54
N LEU A 112 2.24 -11.18 1.29
CA LEU A 112 3.38 -11.92 0.75
C LEU A 112 3.01 -13.34 0.33
N SER A 113 2.08 -13.97 1.03
CA SER A 113 1.59 -15.31 0.69
C SER A 113 0.61 -15.29 -0.49
N SER A 114 -0.32 -14.33 -0.52
CA SER A 114 -1.39 -14.24 -1.52
C SER A 114 -0.89 -13.65 -2.84
N TYR A 115 0.07 -12.74 -2.79
CA TYR A 115 0.55 -11.95 -3.92
C TYR A 115 2.08 -11.97 -4.05
N PRO A 116 2.72 -13.16 -4.15
CA PRO A 116 4.19 -13.28 -4.14
C PRO A 116 4.87 -12.55 -5.30
N ALA A 117 4.18 -12.39 -6.43
CA ALA A 117 4.69 -11.64 -7.59
C ALA A 117 4.89 -10.14 -7.29
N TYR A 118 4.19 -9.59 -6.29
CA TYR A 118 4.21 -8.18 -5.90
C TYR A 118 5.05 -7.94 -4.64
N LYS A 119 5.90 -8.90 -4.25
CA LYS A 119 6.74 -8.82 -3.06
C LYS A 119 7.54 -7.51 -3.00
N TYR A 120 8.04 -7.03 -4.13
CA TYR A 120 8.79 -5.76 -4.17
C TYR A 120 7.91 -4.58 -3.73
N GLN A 121 6.71 -4.46 -4.30
CA GLN A 121 5.74 -3.41 -3.98
C GLN A 121 5.28 -3.49 -2.52
N ILE A 122 4.99 -4.71 -2.04
CA ILE A 122 4.60 -4.96 -0.64
C ILE A 122 5.72 -4.52 0.31
N ASN A 123 6.97 -4.88 0.03
CA ASN A 123 8.11 -4.46 0.84
C ASN A 123 8.32 -2.95 0.77
N LEU A 124 8.17 -2.36 -0.42
CA LEU A 124 8.37 -0.94 -0.66
C LEU A 124 7.37 -0.08 0.12
N VAL A 125 6.12 -0.52 0.22
CA VAL A 125 5.04 0.23 0.88
C VAL A 125 4.89 -0.19 2.34
N LEU A 126 4.40 -1.42 2.56
CA LEU A 126 4.04 -1.89 3.90
C LEU A 126 5.27 -2.27 4.73
N GLY A 127 6.27 -2.91 4.12
CA GLY A 127 7.52 -3.26 4.80
C GLY A 127 8.27 -2.04 5.33
N LYS A 128 8.49 -1.04 4.46
CA LYS A 128 9.07 0.26 4.86
C LYS A 128 8.18 1.01 5.84
N GLY A 129 6.86 1.01 5.65
CA GLY A 129 5.92 1.66 6.57
C GLY A 129 5.97 1.08 7.98
N LEU A 130 5.95 -0.26 8.11
CA LEU A 130 6.18 -0.95 9.39
C LEU A 130 7.52 -0.55 10.00
N ALA A 131 8.55 -0.38 9.17
CA ALA A 131 9.86 0.06 9.62
C ALA A 131 9.77 1.46 10.24
N LEU A 132 9.21 2.44 9.52
CA LEU A 132 9.01 3.78 10.06
C LEU A 132 8.22 3.74 11.38
N LEU A 133 7.20 2.88 11.47
CA LEU A 133 6.43 2.71 12.70
C LEU A 133 7.28 2.18 13.87
N ARG A 134 8.28 1.30 13.61
CA ARG A 134 9.24 0.84 14.63
C ARG A 134 10.14 1.92 15.20
N GLN A 135 10.35 3.02 14.48
CA GLN A 135 11.07 4.16 15.03
C GLN A 135 10.26 4.89 16.12
N LYS A 136 8.94 4.69 16.16
CA LYS A 136 8.03 5.31 17.13
C LYS A 136 7.54 4.35 18.20
N TYR A 137 7.29 3.09 17.84
CA TYR A 137 6.78 2.06 18.74
C TYR A 137 7.67 0.83 18.70
N SER A 138 8.04 0.32 19.87
CA SER A 138 8.85 -0.89 19.95
C SER A 138 8.00 -2.13 19.70
N PHE A 139 8.27 -2.83 18.59
CA PHE A 139 7.67 -4.14 18.31
C PHE A 139 8.59 -4.99 17.41
N ASN A 140 8.31 -6.30 17.41
CA ASN A 140 9.02 -7.28 16.60
C ASN A 140 8.12 -7.80 15.48
N TRP A 141 8.72 -8.05 14.31
CA TRP A 141 8.09 -8.80 13.24
C TRP A 141 9.16 -9.62 12.51
N LYS A 142 8.75 -10.70 11.84
CA LYS A 142 9.63 -11.73 11.25
C LYS A 142 10.67 -11.17 10.27
N HIS A 143 10.25 -10.24 9.43
CA HIS A 143 11.04 -9.59 8.38
C HIS A 143 11.76 -8.31 8.83
N MET A 144 11.82 -8.01 10.13
CA MET A 144 12.28 -6.69 10.60
C MET A 144 13.74 -6.39 10.28
N HIS A 145 14.54 -7.44 10.04
CA HIS A 145 15.94 -7.34 9.65
C HIS A 145 16.13 -7.21 8.14
N ASP A 146 15.07 -7.30 7.34
CA ASP A 146 15.13 -7.03 5.90
C ASP A 146 15.12 -5.50 5.63
N PHE A 147 14.81 -4.70 6.66
CA PHE A 147 14.69 -3.24 6.59
C PHE A 147 15.64 -2.61 7.61
N PHE A 148 16.66 -1.91 7.11
CA PHE A 148 17.63 -1.17 7.92
C PHE A 148 17.36 0.34 7.83
N PHE A 149 17.65 1.05 8.92
CA PHE A 149 17.77 2.51 8.95
C PHE A 149 19.23 2.91 8.97
#